data_AF-A0A497DWU2-F1
#
_entry.id   AF-A0A497DWU2-F1
#
_cell.length_a   1.000
_cell.length_b   1.000
_cell.length_c   1.000
_cell.angle_alpha   90.00
_cell.angle_beta   90.00
_cell.angle_gamma   90.00
#
_symmetry.space_group_name_H-M   'P 1'
#
loop_
_entity.id
_entity.type
_entity.pdbx_description
1 polymer ?
#
loop_
_entity_poly.entity_id
_entity_poly.type
_entity_poly.pdbx_seq_one_letter_code
_entity_poly.pdbx_strand_id
1 'polypeptide(L)'
;MAKKLMGPAPAYAAPDYEKWRQDFLLKEKVLITSAEEQQVLNELLEDELLKKWLSPEKIKELFSRYYPQQQQGQRKLANLKMRLIIDYLQELLQQCQELKKKTMAKQMTL
;
A
#
# COMPACT_ATOMS: atom_id res chain seq x y z
N MET A 1 4.79 0.64 -16.31
CA MET A 1 5.12 1.76 -15.39
C MET A 1 5.34 1.31 -13.94
N ALA A 2 4.39 0.61 -13.29
CA ALA A 2 4.51 0.22 -11.87
C ALA A 2 5.79 -0.57 -11.50
N LYS A 3 6.24 -1.52 -12.34
CA LYS A 3 7.49 -2.27 -12.10
C LYS A 3 8.75 -1.39 -12.04
N LYS A 4 8.80 -0.27 -12.79
CA LYS A 4 9.92 0.68 -12.75
C LYS A 4 9.96 1.46 -11.43
N LEU A 5 8.79 1.73 -10.85
CA LEU A 5 8.64 2.56 -9.65
C LEU A 5 8.70 1.77 -8.34
N MET A 6 8.31 0.49 -8.33
CA MET A 6 8.16 -0.30 -7.09
C MET A 6 8.91 -1.64 -7.10
N GLY A 7 9.55 -2.03 -8.21
CA GLY A 7 10.33 -3.26 -8.33
C GLY A 7 11.84 -3.08 -8.11
N PRO A 8 12.64 -4.16 -8.17
CA PRO A 8 14.09 -4.04 -8.24
C PRO A 8 14.50 -3.28 -9.51
N ALA A 9 15.59 -2.51 -9.42
CA ALA A 9 16.13 -1.82 -10.57
C ALA A 9 16.50 -2.86 -11.67
N PRO A 10 16.17 -2.59 -12.94
CA PRO A 10 16.60 -3.48 -14.03
C PRO A 10 18.13 -3.49 -14.14
N ALA A 11 18.69 -4.60 -14.62
CA ALA A 11 20.15 -4.77 -14.75
C ALA A 11 20.84 -3.72 -15.64
N TYR A 12 20.08 -3.06 -16.52
CA TYR A 12 20.54 -2.00 -17.42
C TYR A 12 20.20 -0.59 -16.90
N ALA A 13 19.84 -0.43 -15.62
CA ALA A 13 19.50 0.87 -15.05
C ALA A 13 20.71 1.82 -15.12
N ALA A 14 20.43 3.07 -15.49
CA ALA A 14 21.44 4.13 -15.45
C ALA A 14 21.93 4.37 -14.01
N PRO A 15 23.17 4.85 -13.81
CA PRO A 15 23.75 5.04 -12.47
C PRO A 15 22.93 5.96 -11.54
N ASP A 16 22.17 6.88 -12.12
CA ASP A 16 21.33 7.88 -11.45
C ASP A 16 19.87 7.44 -11.28
N TYR A 17 19.49 6.26 -11.80
CA TYR A 17 18.11 5.77 -11.84
C TYR A 17 17.46 5.70 -10.46
N GLU A 18 18.16 5.15 -9.46
CA GLU A 18 17.60 4.96 -8.13
C GLU A 18 17.37 6.31 -7.42
N LYS A 19 18.26 7.28 -7.67
CA LYS A 19 18.11 8.65 -7.17
C LYS A 19 16.92 9.35 -7.84
N TRP A 20 16.85 9.32 -9.17
CA TRP A 20 15.71 9.86 -9.92
C TRP A 20 14.39 9.26 -9.45
N ARG A 21 14.36 7.94 -9.22
CA ARG A 21 13.18 7.22 -8.75
C ARG A 21 12.77 7.68 -7.35
N GLN A 22 13.72 7.81 -6.43
CA GLN A 22 13.44 8.30 -5.08
C GLN A 22 12.89 9.73 -5.11
N ASP A 23 13.53 10.62 -5.87
CA ASP A 23 13.12 12.02 -6.02
C ASP A 23 11.71 12.11 -6.63
N PHE A 24 11.42 11.28 -7.63
CA PHE A 24 10.10 11.19 -8.24
C PHE A 24 9.04 10.73 -7.23
N LEU A 25 9.31 9.65 -6.47
CA LEU A 25 8.35 9.12 -5.50
C LEU A 25 8.10 10.07 -4.32
N LEU A 26 9.11 10.85 -3.92
CA LEU A 26 8.96 11.93 -2.95
C LEU A 26 8.11 13.07 -3.51
N LYS A 27 8.40 13.52 -4.73
CA LYS A 27 7.64 14.58 -5.41
C LYS A 27 6.16 14.22 -5.54
N GLU A 28 5.86 12.97 -5.89
CA GLU A 28 4.49 12.45 -6.01
C GLU A 28 3.86 12.06 -4.66
N LYS A 29 4.53 12.35 -3.53
CA LYS A 29 4.07 12.06 -2.16
C LYS A 29 3.75 10.57 -1.90
N VAL A 30 4.35 9.68 -2.67
CA VAL A 30 4.12 8.22 -2.57
C VAL A 30 4.86 7.62 -1.38
N LEU A 31 5.97 8.23 -0.97
CA LEU A 31 6.76 7.76 0.16
C LEU A 31 6.30 8.38 1.48
N ILE A 32 6.43 7.61 2.57
CA ILE A 32 6.42 8.14 3.93
C ILE A 32 7.74 8.85 4.20
N THR A 33 7.64 10.06 4.78
CA THR A 33 8.82 10.86 5.17
C THR A 33 8.98 10.94 6.68
N SER A 34 7.90 10.73 7.43
CA SER A 34 7.89 10.73 8.88
C SER A 34 8.58 9.49 9.48
N ALA A 35 9.25 9.66 10.62
CA ALA A 35 9.93 8.57 11.32
C ALA A 35 9.16 8.06 12.53
N GLU A 36 8.51 8.96 13.28
CA GLU A 36 7.77 8.61 14.49
C GLU A 36 6.40 8.02 14.16
N GLU A 37 5.97 6.99 14.89
CA GLU A 37 4.71 6.28 14.66
C GLU A 37 3.50 7.21 14.52
N GLN A 38 3.34 8.14 15.46
CA GLN A 38 2.21 9.06 15.45
C GLN A 38 2.27 10.01 14.25
N GLN A 39 3.47 10.45 13.86
CA GLN A 39 3.66 11.31 12.69
C GLN A 39 3.36 10.56 11.39
N VAL A 40 3.76 9.28 11.30
CA VAL A 40 3.42 8.42 10.17
C VAL A 40 1.91 8.24 10.06
N LEU A 41 1.22 7.99 11.17
CA LEU A 41 -0.24 7.87 11.16
C LEU A 41 -0.92 9.17 10.70
N ASN A 42 -0.46 10.32 11.21
CA ASN A 42 -0.98 11.62 10.80
C ASN A 42 -0.73 11.86 9.29
N GLU A 43 0.48 11.57 8.81
CA GLU A 43 0.83 11.67 7.39
C GLU A 43 -0.09 10.81 6.51
N LEU A 44 -0.41 9.58 6.95
CA LEU A 44 -1.34 8.70 6.25
C LEU A 44 -2.77 9.24 6.23
N LEU A 45 -3.23 9.82 7.35
CA LEU A 45 -4.57 10.36 7.49
C LEU A 45 -4.74 11.68 6.73
N GLU A 46 -3.66 12.43 6.50
CA GLU A 46 -3.66 13.68 5.73
C GLU A 46 -3.47 13.46 4.23
N ASP A 47 -3.08 12.26 3.81
CA ASP A 47 -2.77 11.94 2.42
C ASP A 47 -4.00 11.93 1.50
N GLU A 48 -4.05 12.90 0.58
CA GLU A 48 -5.14 13.09 -0.38
C GLU A 48 -5.32 11.92 -1.36
N LEU A 49 -4.27 11.15 -1.63
CA LEU A 49 -4.39 9.96 -2.47
C LEU A 49 -5.07 8.84 -1.69
N LEU A 50 -4.63 8.57 -0.45
CA LEU A 50 -5.21 7.51 0.38
C LEU A 50 -6.68 7.77 0.70
N LYS A 51 -7.06 9.02 1.00
CA LYS A 51 -8.46 9.41 1.26
C LYS A 51 -9.41 9.12 0.10
N LYS A 52 -8.92 9.04 -1.15
CA LYS A 52 -9.75 8.67 -2.31
C LYS A 52 -10.17 7.21 -2.32
N TRP A 53 -9.40 6.33 -1.66
CA TRP A 53 -9.58 4.88 -1.70
C TRP A 53 -9.97 4.28 -0.35
N LEU A 54 -9.57 4.92 0.75
CA LEU A 54 -9.69 4.41 2.11
C LEU A 54 -10.38 5.42 3.02
N SER A 55 -11.29 4.94 3.87
CA SER A 55 -11.80 5.76 4.97
C SER A 55 -10.73 5.94 6.05
N PRO A 56 -10.82 7.00 6.87
CA PRO A 56 -9.91 7.22 8.00
C PRO A 56 -9.84 6.02 8.97
N GLU A 57 -10.97 5.36 9.20
CA GLU A 57 -11.07 4.17 10.04
C GLU A 57 -10.30 3.00 9.40
N LYS A 58 -10.45 2.81 8.09
CA LYS A 58 -9.73 1.75 7.37
C LYS A 58 -8.22 2.02 7.34
N ILE A 59 -7.80 3.28 7.22
CA ILE A 59 -6.38 3.67 7.32
C ILE A 59 -5.83 3.27 8.69
N LYS A 60 -6.53 3.61 9.78
CA LYS A 60 -6.11 3.25 11.15
C LYS A 60 -6.05 1.73 11.36
N GLU A 61 -7.05 1.00 10.87
CA GLU A 61 -7.11 -0.46 10.92
C GLU A 61 -5.89 -1.07 10.23
N LEU A 62 -5.65 -0.73 8.96
CA LEU A 62 -4.52 -1.25 8.19
C LEU A 62 -3.18 -0.81 8.80
N PHE A 63 -3.07 0.43 9.27
CA PHE A 63 -1.87 0.93 9.94
C PHE A 63 -1.50 0.05 11.14
N SER A 64 -2.46 -0.22 12.04
CA SER A 64 -2.24 -1.04 13.23
C SER A 64 -1.76 -2.46 12.91
N ARG A 65 -2.22 -3.00 11.77
CA ARG A 65 -1.86 -4.34 11.29
C ARG A 65 -0.44 -4.42 10.73
N TYR A 66 0.00 -3.38 10.02
CA TYR A 66 1.23 -3.44 9.21
C TYR A 66 2.40 -2.65 9.78
N TYR A 67 2.17 -1.62 10.59
CA TYR A 67 3.23 -0.85 11.21
C TYR A 67 4.19 -1.73 12.06
N PRO A 68 3.71 -2.70 12.86
CA PRO A 68 4.60 -3.60 13.61
C PRO A 68 5.53 -4.45 12.73
N GLN A 69 5.07 -4.84 11.53
CA GLN A 69 5.86 -5.63 10.57
C GLN A 69 7.02 -4.81 9.97
N GLN A 70 6.94 -3.48 10.01
CA GLN A 70 8.01 -2.58 9.57
C GLN A 70 9.15 -2.53 10.59
N GLN A 71 8.82 -2.56 11.89
CA GLN A 71 9.83 -2.53 12.96
C GLN A 71 10.70 -3.80 12.97
N GLN A 72 10.20 -4.91 12.44
CA GLN A 72 10.93 -6.18 12.32
C GLN A 72 11.90 -6.23 11.12
N GLY A 73 12.08 -5.13 10.39
CA GLY A 73 13.01 -5.05 9.25
C GLY A 73 12.57 -5.82 8.00
N GLN A 74 11.41 -6.47 8.04
CA GLN A 74 10.88 -7.26 6.91
C GLN A 74 10.50 -6.39 5.71
N ARG A 75 10.29 -5.09 5.93
CA ARG A 75 9.76 -4.17 4.93
C ARG A 75 10.25 -2.73 5.19
N LYS A 76 10.35 -1.91 4.12
CA LYS A 76 10.70 -0.48 4.23
C LYS A 76 9.48 0.39 4.59
N LEU A 77 9.61 1.20 5.64
CA LEU A 77 8.59 2.15 6.11
C LEU A 77 8.16 3.15 5.02
N ALA A 78 9.12 3.66 4.24
CA ALA A 78 8.87 4.59 3.14
C ALA A 78 7.78 4.09 2.17
N ASN A 79 7.61 2.78 1.99
CA ASN A 79 6.65 2.20 1.05
C ASN A 79 5.28 1.85 1.70
N LEU A 80 5.01 2.32 2.92
CA LEU A 80 3.80 1.95 3.66
C LEU A 80 2.51 2.38 2.96
N LYS A 81 2.43 3.60 2.40
CA LYS A 81 1.23 4.10 1.69
C LYS A 81 0.73 3.14 0.62
N MET A 82 1.63 2.75 -0.29
CA MET A 82 1.33 1.82 -1.38
C MET A 82 0.91 0.44 -0.88
N ARG A 83 1.45 0.01 0.25
CA ARG A 83 1.11 -1.28 0.84
C ARG A 83 -0.33 -1.30 1.35
N LEU A 84 -0.75 -0.25 2.05
CA LEU A 84 -2.13 -0.13 2.52
C LEU A 84 -3.12 -0.25 1.35
N ILE A 85 -2.82 0.39 0.22
CA ILE A 85 -3.63 0.31 -1.00
C ILE A 85 -3.66 -1.12 -1.54
N ILE A 86 -2.49 -1.75 -1.70
CA ILE A 86 -2.41 -3.12 -2.25
C ILE A 86 -3.15 -4.12 -1.37
N ASP A 87 -2.97 -4.03 -0.05
CA ASP A 87 -3.61 -4.94 0.89
C ASP A 87 -5.13 -4.74 0.89
N TYR A 88 -5.61 -3.49 0.83
CA TYR A 88 -7.04 -3.23 0.69
C TYR A 88 -7.63 -3.80 -0.61
N LEU A 89 -6.91 -3.68 -1.73
CA LEU A 89 -7.33 -4.28 -3.00
C LEU A 89 -7.38 -5.81 -2.92
N GLN A 90 -6.45 -6.43 -2.19
CA GLN A 90 -6.46 -7.88 -1.96
C GLN A 90 -7.65 -8.31 -1.10
N GLU A 91 -7.98 -7.56 -0.05
CA GLU A 91 -9.16 -7.80 0.78
C GLU A 91 -10.45 -7.70 -0.05
N LEU A 92 -10.60 -6.67 -0.88
CA LEU A 92 -11.75 -6.53 -1.78
C LEU A 92 -11.83 -7.68 -2.78
N LEU A 93 -10.70 -8.10 -3.35
CA LEU A 93 -10.65 -9.24 -4.26
C LEU A 93 -11.12 -10.53 -3.57
N GLN A 94 -10.68 -10.77 -2.33
CA GLN A 94 -11.09 -11.93 -1.56
C GLN A 94 -12.59 -11.90 -1.24
N GLN A 95 -13.13 -10.75 -0.82
CA GLN A 95 -14.56 -10.58 -0.57
C GLN A 95 -15.39 -10.87 -1.82
N CYS A 96 -14.96 -10.38 -2.98
CA CYS A 96 -15.61 -10.68 -4.26
C CYS A 96 -15.59 -12.19 -4.59
N GLN A 97 -14.48 -12.88 -4.33
CA GLN A 97 -14.38 -14.32 -4.54
C GLN A 97 -15.29 -15.11 -3.59
N GLU A 98 -15.39 -14.71 -2.33
CA GLU A 98 -16.28 -15.33 -1.35
C GLU A 98 -17.75 -15.13 -1.71
N LEU A 99 -18.13 -13.92 -2.13
CA LEU A 99 -19.48 -13.63 -2.61
C LEU A 99 -19.81 -14.47 -3.84
N LYS A 100 -18.91 -14.58 -4.81
CA LYS A 100 -19.08 -15.44 -5.98
C LYS A 100 -19.34 -16.90 -5.59
N LYS A 101 -18.54 -17.45 -4.66
CA LYS A 101 -18.72 -18.82 -4.15
C LYS A 101 -20.08 -19.02 -3.48
N LYS A 102 -20.52 -18.07 -2.64
CA LYS A 102 -21.82 -18.13 -1.96
C LYS A 102 -22.99 -18.10 -2.96
N THR A 103 -22.90 -17.27 -3.99
CA THR A 103 -23.94 -17.19 -5.03
C THR A 103 -24.00 -18.47 -5.86
N MET A 104 -22.85 -19.03 -6.26
CA MET A 104 -22.80 -20.31 -6.99
C MET A 104 -23.36 -21.47 -6.14
N ALA A 105 -23.01 -21.55 -4.86
CA ALA A 105 -23.52 -22.58 -3.96
C ALA A 105 -25.06 -22.50 -3.81
N LYS A 106 -25.62 -21.28 -3.73
CA LYS A 106 -27.08 -21.05 -3.69
C LYS A 106 -27.78 -21.44 -5.00
N GLN A 107 -27.13 -21.27 -6.16
CA GLN A 107 -27.70 -21.67 -7.45
C GLN A 107 -27.70 -23.19 -7.67
N MET A 108 -26.79 -23.93 -7.03
CA MET A 108 -26.73 -25.40 -7.10
C MET A 108 -27.66 -26.11 -6.10
N THR A 109 -28.26 -25.35 -5.17
CA THR A 109 -29.21 -25.87 -4.16
C THR A 109 -30.66 -25.54 -4.48
N LEU A 110 -30.92 -24.87 -5.62
CA LEU A 110 -32.23 -24.63 -6.24
C LEU A 110 -32.38 -25.57 -7.44
#